data_AF-A0A6P7F9N8-F1
#
_entry.id   AF-A0A6P7F9N8-F1
#
_cell.length_a   1.000
_cell.length_b   1.000
_cell.length_c   1.000
_cell.angle_alpha   90.00
_cell.angle_beta   90.00
_cell.angle_gamma   90.00
#
_symmetry.space_group_name_H-M   'P 1'
#
loop_
_entity.id
_entity.type
_entity.pdbx_description
1 polymer ?
#
loop_
_entity_poly.entity_id
_entity_poly.type
_entity_poly.pdbx_seq_one_letter_code
_entity_poly.pdbx_strand_id
1 'polypeptide(L)'
;MSGYRRAYTINEDNLILTWIVRSKAYYHLRGTILWRDLEHAEIFSEDRSWESLKNRFIRKILPDLSNPSYTLSQTEKEKIMLAWSQTAQGFVASSDSE
;
A
#
# COMPACT_ATOMS: atom_id res chain seq x y z
N MET A 1 -15.91 8.37 24.34
CA MET A 1 -14.46 8.15 24.36
C MET A 1 -13.89 8.75 23.08
N SER A 2 -13.09 9.82 23.18
CA SER A 2 -12.36 10.34 22.02
C SER A 2 -11.34 9.26 21.61
N GLY A 3 -11.69 8.45 20.61
CA GLY A 3 -10.85 7.36 20.13
C GLY A 3 -9.62 7.92 19.45
N TYR A 4 -8.56 8.14 20.22
CA TYR A 4 -7.25 8.54 19.69
C TYR A 4 -6.72 7.39 18.84
N ARG A 5 -6.95 7.45 17.52
CA ARG A 5 -6.37 6.49 16.59
C ARG A 5 -4.85 6.65 16.64
N ARG A 6 -4.13 5.60 17.05
CA ARG A 6 -2.67 5.60 17.09
C ARG A 6 -2.11 5.87 15.70
N ALA A 7 -1.14 6.76 15.62
CA ALA A 7 -0.41 7.02 14.39
C ALA A 7 0.31 5.74 13.94
N TYR A 8 0.35 5.49 12.63
CA TYR A 8 1.14 4.38 12.10
C TYR A 8 2.63 4.68 12.26
N THR A 9 3.36 3.66 12.66
CA THR A 9 4.81 3.67 12.81
C THR A 9 5.52 3.27 11.52
N ILE A 10 6.83 3.54 11.44
CA ILE A 10 7.66 3.09 10.32
C ILE A 10 7.69 1.55 10.19
N ASN A 11 7.57 0.84 11.31
CA ASN A 11 7.52 -0.62 11.32
C ASN A 11 6.24 -1.11 10.64
N GLU A 12 5.11 -0.45 10.89
CA GLU A 12 3.84 -0.78 10.23
C GLU A 12 3.88 -0.46 8.73
N ASP A 13 4.51 0.65 8.34
CA ASP A 13 4.72 0.96 6.92
C ASP A 13 5.58 -0.12 6.24
N ASN A 14 6.64 -0.59 6.91
CA ASN A 14 7.47 -1.71 6.42
C ASN A 14 6.69 -3.02 6.32
N LEU A 15 5.76 -3.30 7.23
CA LEU A 15 4.87 -4.47 7.15
C LEU A 15 3.96 -4.40 5.91
N ILE A 16 3.35 -3.24 5.66
CA ILE A 16 2.52 -3.00 4.47
C ILE A 16 3.34 -3.24 3.19
N LEU A 17 4.51 -2.63 3.11
CA LEU A 17 5.42 -2.73 1.98
C LEU A 17 5.90 -4.17 1.73
N THR A 18 6.28 -4.88 2.79
CA THR A 18 6.72 -6.27 2.72
C THR A 18 5.58 -7.18 2.27
N TRP A 19 4.35 -6.94 2.72
CA TRP A 19 3.19 -7.70 2.30
C TRP A 19 2.93 -7.58 0.79
N ILE A 20 2.97 -6.35 0.26
CA ILE A 20 2.80 -6.08 -1.18
C ILE A 20 3.80 -6.88 -2.02
N VAL A 21 5.07 -6.89 -1.60
CA VAL A 21 6.13 -7.61 -2.31
C VAL A 21 5.94 -9.13 -2.20
N ARG A 22 5.67 -9.64 -1.00
CA ARG A 22 5.48 -11.08 -0.75
C ARG A 22 4.28 -11.66 -1.50
N SER A 23 3.18 -10.92 -1.54
CA SER A 23 1.96 -11.31 -2.26
C SER A 23 2.09 -11.15 -3.78
N LYS A 24 3.18 -10.53 -4.28
CA LYS A 24 3.37 -10.14 -5.69
C LYS A 24 2.17 -9.38 -6.27
N ALA A 25 1.38 -8.75 -5.41
CA ALA A 25 0.07 -8.20 -5.75
C ALA A 25 0.17 -6.76 -6.28
N TYR A 26 1.23 -6.50 -7.05
CA TYR A 26 1.53 -5.20 -7.66
C TYR A 26 0.37 -4.68 -8.53
N TYR A 27 -0.37 -5.58 -9.18
CA TYR A 27 -1.54 -5.24 -10.00
C TYR A 27 -2.83 -4.97 -9.17
N HIS A 28 -2.86 -5.38 -7.91
CA HIS A 28 -4.03 -5.25 -7.03
C HIS A 28 -3.96 -4.05 -6.07
N LEU A 29 -2.91 -3.22 -6.17
CA LEU A 29 -2.71 -2.04 -5.31
C LEU A 29 -3.89 -1.07 -5.33
N ARG A 30 -4.56 -0.90 -6.48
CA ARG A 30 -5.76 -0.05 -6.61
C ARG A 30 -7.05 -0.70 -6.14
N GLY A 31 -7.11 -2.03 -6.10
CA GLY A 31 -8.27 -2.80 -5.66
C GLY A 31 -8.49 -2.74 -4.16
N THR A 32 -9.36 -3.62 -3.65
CA THR A 32 -9.60 -3.81 -2.20
C THR A 32 -9.09 -5.15 -1.69
N ILE A 33 -8.94 -6.15 -2.58
CA ILE A 33 -8.58 -7.54 -2.23
C ILE A 33 -7.29 -7.59 -1.40
N LEU A 34 -6.18 -7.05 -1.90
CA LEU A 34 -4.90 -7.01 -1.18
C LEU A 34 -5.05 -6.39 0.22
N TRP A 35 -5.80 -5.31 0.35
CA TRP A 35 -5.94 -4.58 1.61
C TRP A 35 -6.79 -5.33 2.63
N ARG A 36 -7.82 -6.05 2.17
CA ARG A 36 -8.64 -6.92 3.02
C ARG A 36 -7.85 -8.16 3.45
N ASP A 37 -7.07 -8.73 2.55
CA ASP A 37 -6.18 -9.84 2.88
C ASP A 37 -5.15 -9.41 3.94
N LEU A 38 -4.63 -8.18 3.84
CA LEU A 38 -3.71 -7.61 4.81
C LEU A 38 -4.36 -7.30 6.17
N GLU A 39 -5.60 -6.82 6.17
CA GLU A 39 -6.40 -6.63 7.40
C GLU A 39 -6.61 -7.97 8.13
N HIS A 40 -6.95 -9.03 7.39
CA HIS A 40 -7.14 -10.37 7.96
C HIS A 40 -5.84 -11.11 8.30
N ALA A 41 -4.68 -10.59 7.90
CA ALA A 41 -3.40 -11.24 8.18
C ALA A 41 -2.96 -11.10 9.65
N GLU A 42 -3.63 -10.24 10.43
CA GLU A 42 -3.37 -10.00 11.86
C GLU A 42 -1.88 -9.72 12.19
N ILE A 43 -1.15 -9.12 11.24
CA ILE A 43 0.28 -8.82 11.40
C ILE A 43 0.55 -7.51 12.15
N PHE A 44 -0.49 -6.73 12.44
CA PHE A 44 -0.41 -5.47 13.16
C PHE A 44 -0.74 -5.69 14.64
N SER A 45 -0.12 -4.91 15.51
CA SER A 45 -0.38 -4.98 16.96
C SER A 45 -1.72 -4.36 17.37
N GLU A 46 -2.44 -3.74 16.43
CA GLU A 46 -3.77 -3.15 16.61
C GLU A 46 -4.62 -3.39 15.36
N ASP A 47 -5.93 -3.26 15.51
CA ASP A 47 -6.88 -3.32 14.40
C ASP A 47 -6.62 -2.19 13.40
N ARG A 48 -6.14 -2.56 12.22
CA ARG A 48 -5.96 -1.67 11.08
C ARG A 48 -6.96 -2.03 10.01
N SER A 49 -7.93 -1.16 9.76
CA SER A 49 -8.91 -1.42 8.71
C SER A 49 -8.28 -1.37 7.33
N TRP A 50 -8.77 -2.18 6.38
CA TRP A 50 -8.28 -2.19 5.00
C TRP A 50 -8.31 -0.79 4.36
N GLU A 51 -9.32 0.02 4.68
CA GLU A 51 -9.44 1.42 4.23
C GLU A 51 -8.30 2.29 4.77
N SER A 52 -7.97 2.13 6.05
CA SER A 52 -6.92 2.88 6.73
C SER A 52 -5.54 2.50 6.19
N LEU A 53 -5.31 1.20 5.96
CA LEU A 53 -4.07 0.66 5.39
C LEU A 53 -3.85 1.19 3.96
N LYS A 54 -4.89 1.12 3.12
CA LYS A 54 -4.85 1.66 1.75
C LYS A 54 -4.59 3.16 1.75
N ASN A 55 -5.29 3.92 2.59
CA ASN A 55 -5.11 5.35 2.70
C ASN A 55 -3.69 5.73 3.19
N ARG A 56 -3.15 4.99 4.16
CA ARG A 56 -1.77 5.17 4.64
C ARG A 56 -0.77 4.95 3.51
N PHE A 57 -0.96 3.87 2.73
CA PHE A 57 -0.11 3.59 1.57
C PHE A 57 -0.15 4.74 0.56
N ILE A 58 -1.34 5.13 0.09
CA ILE A 58 -1.50 6.15 -0.97
C ILE A 58 -1.01 7.53 -0.53
N ARG A 59 -1.34 7.96 0.70
CA ARG A 59 -1.12 9.34 1.14
C ARG A 59 0.24 9.59 1.79
N LYS A 60 0.91 8.54 2.28
CA LYS A 60 2.16 8.66 3.04
C LYS A 60 3.27 7.80 2.47
N ILE A 61 3.06 6.49 2.36
CA ILE A 61 4.13 5.56 1.98
C ILE A 61 4.55 5.78 0.52
N LEU A 62 3.58 5.84 -0.40
CA LEU A 62 3.81 5.95 -1.83
C LEU A 62 4.56 7.25 -2.24
N PRO A 63 4.15 8.46 -1.80
CA PRO A 63 4.89 9.67 -2.14
C PRO A 63 6.27 9.75 -1.47
N ASP A 64 6.47 9.02 -0.36
CA ASP A 64 7.72 8.99 0.41
C ASP A 64 8.51 7.69 0.18
N LEU A 65 8.24 6.93 -0.88
CA LEU A 65 8.78 5.57 -1.05
C LEU A 65 10.32 5.51 -1.13
N SER A 66 10.96 6.63 -1.49
CA SER A 66 12.42 6.80 -1.48
C SER A 66 13.03 6.92 -0.08
N ASN A 67 12.21 6.98 0.97
CA ASN A 67 12.69 7.11 2.35
C ASN A 67 13.66 5.98 2.73
N PRO A 68 14.86 6.31 3.26
CA PRO A 68 15.86 5.32 3.66
C PRO A 68 15.43 4.48 4.87
N SER A 69 14.44 4.92 5.64
CA SER A 69 13.89 4.15 6.76
C SER A 69 13.03 2.95 6.32
N TYR A 70 12.65 2.88 5.04
CA TYR A 70 11.98 1.70 4.52
C TYR A 70 12.98 0.60 4.16
N THR A 71 12.75 -0.59 4.70
CA THR A 71 13.66 -1.76 4.62
C THR A 71 13.66 -2.45 3.26
N LEU A 72 12.74 -2.09 2.36
CA LEU A 72 12.70 -2.61 1.00
C LEU A 72 13.94 -2.24 0.20
N SER A 73 14.37 -3.13 -0.68
CA SER A 73 15.40 -2.84 -1.67
C SER A 73 14.93 -1.79 -2.69
N GLN A 74 15.88 -1.10 -3.31
CA GLN A 74 15.60 -0.10 -4.35
C GLN A 74 14.79 -0.71 -5.51
N THR A 75 15.13 -1.94 -5.93
CA THR A 75 14.42 -2.66 -6.99
C THR A 75 12.96 -2.97 -6.63
N GLU A 76 12.67 -3.29 -5.37
CA GLU A 76 11.29 -3.53 -4.92
C GLU A 76 10.47 -2.24 -4.87
N LYS A 77 11.09 -1.15 -4.40
CA LYS A 77 10.48 0.19 -4.41
C LYS A 77 10.12 0.61 -5.84
N GLU A 78 11.04 0.41 -6.79
CA GLU A 78 10.81 0.69 -8.21
C GLU A 78 9.67 -0.14 -8.81
N LYS A 79 9.59 -1.44 -8.47
CA LYS A 79 8.48 -2.30 -8.91
C LYS A 79 7.13 -1.81 -8.42
N ILE A 80 7.03 -1.38 -7.15
CA ILE A 80 5.80 -0.82 -6.58
C ILE A 80 5.41 0.46 -7.31
N MET A 81 6.38 1.36 -7.53
CA MET A 81 6.15 2.62 -8.23
C MET A 81 5.71 2.40 -9.68
N LEU A 82 6.37 1.50 -10.40
CA LEU A 82 6.03 1.14 -11.77
C LEU A 82 4.63 0.51 -11.86
N ALA A 83 4.31 -0.41 -10.96
CA ALA A 83 3.00 -1.04 -10.96
C ALA A 83 1.89 -0.02 -10.67
N TRP A 84 2.13 0.93 -9.77
CA TRP A 84 1.20 2.03 -9.50
C TRP A 84 1.03 2.99 -10.67
N SER A 85 2.09 3.29 -11.43
CA SER A 85 1.99 4.16 -12.61
C SER A 85 1.30 3.45 -13.79
N GLN A 86 1.62 2.17 -14.04
CA GLN A 86 1.03 1.38 -15.12
C GLN A 86 -0.47 1.13 -14.91
N THR A 87 -0.90 0.79 -13.69
CA THR A 87 -2.35 0.68 -13.41
C THR A 87 -3.06 2.05 -13.42
N ALA A 88 -2.33 3.18 -13.45
CA ALA A 88 -2.93 4.51 -13.62
C ALA A 88 -3.31 4.73 -15.08
N GLN A 89 -2.40 4.37 -15.99
CA GLN A 89 -2.58 4.51 -17.43
C GLN A 89 -3.67 3.57 -17.98
N GLY A 90 -3.82 2.38 -17.39
CA GLY A 90 -4.91 1.44 -17.73
C GLY A 90 -6.31 1.92 -17.35
N PHE A 91 -6.46 2.91 -16.46
CA PHE A 91 -7.75 3.49 -16.09
C PHE A 91 -8.15 4.67 -16.98
N VAL A 92 -7.16 5.38 -17.55
CA VAL A 92 -7.41 6.53 -18.45
C VAL A 92 -7.75 6.07 -19.87
N ALA A 93 -7.21 4.94 -20.33
CA ALA A 93 -7.46 4.43 -21.68
C ALA A 93 -8.84 3.77 -21.90
N SER A 94 -9.63 3.56 -20.84
CA SER A 94 -10.98 2.97 -20.90
C SER A 94 -12.12 3.97 -20.79
N SER A 95 -11.83 5.28 -20.77
CA SER A 95 -12.83 6.35 -20.65
C SER A 95 -12.96 7.23 -21.90
N ASP A 96 -12.28 6.90 -23.00
CA ASP A 96 -12.35 7.61 -24.28
C ASP A 96 -12.72 6.66 -25.45
N SER A 97 -13.67 5.75 -25.20
CA SER A 97 -14.31 4.97 -26.26
C SER A 97 -15.73 4.62 -25.84
N GLU A 98 -16.64 5.61 -25.91
CA GLU A 98 -18.01 5.50 -26.46
C GLU A 98 -18.69 6.86 -26.50
#